data_AF-A0A377YVW2-F1
#
_entry.id   AF-A0A377YVW2-F1
#
_cell.length_a   1.000
_cell.length_b   1.000
_cell.length_c   1.000
_cell.angle_alpha   90.00
_cell.angle_beta   90.00
_cell.angle_gamma   90.00
#
_symmetry.space_group_name_H-M   'P 1'
#
loop_
_entity.id
_entity.type
_entity.pdbx_description
1 polymer ?
#
loop_
_entity_poly.entity_id
_entity_poly.type
_entity_poly.pdbx_seq_one_letter_code
_entity_poly.pdbx_strand_id
1 'polypeptide(L)'
;MKSDGTIWFTDPPFGISGFYEGHKATSELPQNVYCLEPESRKLSVVLGDVKGPNGLCFSPDEKTLYVVESRATPNRLILAWDVEGNTLKNKRVYLDCGNGTADGIACDADGNLWCGWGSGNEELDGVRIFNPQGKHIGTIKLPERCANLCFGGEQRNRLFMASSTSIYSLYVNAQGAKLI
;
A
#
# COMPACT_ATOMS: atom_id res chain seq x y z
N MET A 1 9.96 -2.19 5.31
CA MET A 1 11.41 -2.48 5.26
C MET A 1 11.58 -3.68 4.37
N LYS A 2 12.61 -3.66 3.52
CA LYS A 2 12.98 -4.80 2.69
C LYS A 2 13.97 -5.69 3.47
N SER A 3 14.16 -6.94 3.10
CA SER A 3 15.01 -7.91 3.78
C SER A 3 16.49 -7.51 3.89
N ASP A 4 16.95 -6.61 3.01
CA ASP A 4 18.28 -5.99 3.05
C ASP A 4 18.37 -4.79 4.00
N GLY A 5 17.32 -4.51 4.78
CA GLY A 5 17.25 -3.41 5.73
C GLY A 5 16.87 -2.06 5.11
N THR A 6 16.76 -1.95 3.78
CA THR A 6 16.37 -0.68 3.16
C THR A 6 14.94 -0.27 3.53
N ILE A 7 14.74 1.03 3.73
CA ILE A 7 13.45 1.61 4.11
C ILE A 7 12.85 2.32 2.90
N TRP A 8 11.70 1.84 2.47
CA TRP A 8 10.96 2.39 1.33
C TRP A 8 9.69 3.06 1.85
N PHE A 9 9.42 4.27 1.40
CA PHE A 9 8.25 5.05 1.82
C PHE A 9 7.75 5.97 0.72
N THR A 10 6.48 6.33 0.78
CA THR A 10 5.83 7.32 -0.09
C THR A 10 5.73 8.66 0.64
N ASP A 11 5.79 9.75 -0.11
CA ASP A 11 5.63 11.12 0.42
C ASP A 11 4.56 11.90 -0.34
N PRO A 12 3.26 11.58 -0.16
CA PRO A 12 2.18 12.35 -0.76
C PRO A 12 1.83 13.60 0.06
N PRO A 13 1.23 14.63 -0.56
CA PRO A 13 0.92 15.90 0.13
C PRO A 13 -0.31 15.82 1.05
N PHE A 14 -0.85 14.63 1.35
CA PHE A 14 -2.15 14.45 2.04
C PHE A 14 -2.20 15.16 3.40
N GLY A 15 -1.24 14.88 4.28
CA GLY A 15 -1.17 15.48 5.62
C GLY A 15 -0.90 16.97 5.66
N ILE A 16 -0.45 17.58 4.55
CA ILE A 16 -0.14 19.02 4.46
C ILE A 16 -1.15 19.82 3.64
N SER A 17 -2.15 19.15 3.04
CA SER A 17 -3.15 19.79 2.18
C SER A 17 -4.19 20.60 2.97
N GLY A 18 -4.34 20.35 4.27
CA GLY A 18 -5.31 21.05 5.12
C GLY A 18 -5.22 20.63 6.58
N PHE A 19 -6.19 21.04 7.39
CA PHE A 19 -6.25 20.76 8.83
C PHE A 19 -7.05 19.49 9.20
N TYR A 20 -7.62 18.81 8.21
CA TYR A 20 -8.41 17.61 8.45
C TYR A 20 -7.53 16.38 8.66
N GLU A 21 -6.56 16.16 7.76
CA GLU A 21 -5.63 15.01 7.83
C GLU A 21 -4.31 15.33 8.54
N GLY A 22 -4.03 16.62 8.80
CA GLY A 22 -2.77 17.04 9.42
C GLY A 22 -2.65 18.56 9.57
N HIS A 23 -1.50 19.12 9.21
CA HIS A 23 -1.19 20.54 9.38
C HIS A 23 -0.88 21.16 8.03
N LYS A 24 -1.64 22.19 7.66
CA LYS A 24 -1.45 22.87 6.38
C LYS A 24 -0.02 23.42 6.25
N ALA A 25 0.68 23.00 5.21
CA ALA A 25 2.03 23.46 4.89
C ALA A 25 2.25 23.48 3.37
N THR A 26 3.30 24.17 2.93
CA THR A 26 3.74 24.15 1.53
C THR A 26 4.66 22.95 1.32
N SER A 27 4.45 22.18 0.25
CA SER A 27 5.33 21.06 -0.09
C SER A 27 6.74 21.56 -0.41
N GLU A 28 7.74 21.04 0.29
CA GLU A 28 9.15 21.38 0.06
C GLU A 28 9.80 20.51 -1.02
N LEU A 29 9.25 19.30 -1.22
CA LEU A 29 9.70 18.32 -2.19
C LEU A 29 8.55 17.89 -3.12
N PRO A 30 8.85 17.33 -4.31
CA PRO A 30 7.86 16.64 -5.12
C PRO A 30 7.35 15.36 -4.42
N GLN A 31 6.10 14.98 -4.70
CA GLN A 31 5.57 13.69 -4.25
C GLN A 31 6.29 12.54 -4.93
N ASN A 32 6.97 11.69 -4.16
CA ASN A 32 7.81 10.62 -4.68
C ASN A 32 7.67 9.35 -3.85
N VAL A 33 8.26 8.26 -4.37
CA VAL A 33 8.65 7.10 -3.56
C VAL A 33 10.15 7.18 -3.34
N TYR A 34 10.56 6.99 -2.08
CA TYR A 34 11.92 7.08 -1.63
C TYR A 34 12.44 5.72 -1.13
N CYS A 35 13.75 5.52 -1.27
CA CYS A 35 14.50 4.45 -0.62
C CYS A 35 15.62 5.07 0.24
N LEU A 36 15.64 4.72 1.52
CA LEU A 36 16.67 5.08 2.49
C LEU A 36 17.52 3.84 2.80
N GLU A 37 18.82 3.96 2.55
CA GLU A 37 19.84 3.01 3.01
C GLU A 37 20.26 3.39 4.45
N PRO A 38 19.93 2.61 5.50
CA PRO A 38 20.12 3.06 6.88
C PRO A 38 21.58 3.27 7.29
N GLU A 39 22.48 2.40 6.80
CA GLU A 39 23.90 2.45 7.16
C GLU A 39 24.61 3.68 6.57
N SER A 40 24.41 3.92 5.27
CA SER A 40 25.00 5.06 4.55
C SER A 40 24.22 6.36 4.74
N ARG A 41 22.99 6.28 5.25
CA ARG A 41 21.98 7.35 5.29
C ARG A 41 21.66 7.95 3.92
N LYS A 42 21.96 7.22 2.84
CA LYS A 42 21.68 7.68 1.50
C LYS A 42 20.19 7.58 1.21
N LEU A 43 19.57 8.73 0.92
CA LEU A 43 18.19 8.84 0.49
C LEU A 43 18.15 9.00 -1.04
N SER A 44 17.40 8.15 -1.73
CA SER A 44 17.23 8.19 -3.17
C SER A 44 15.74 8.26 -3.54
N VAL A 45 15.41 9.06 -4.56
CA VAL A 45 14.10 8.96 -5.23
C VAL A 45 14.14 7.72 -6.13
N VAL A 46 13.22 6.78 -5.93
CA VAL A 46 13.11 5.56 -6.73
C VAL A 46 11.96 5.61 -7.72
N LEU A 47 10.94 6.44 -7.47
CA LEU A 47 9.86 6.77 -8.40
C LEU A 47 9.46 8.24 -8.21
N GLY A 48 9.34 8.98 -9.31
CA GLY A 48 8.85 10.37 -9.31
C GLY A 48 7.67 10.65 -10.24
N ASP A 49 7.10 9.59 -10.84
CA ASP A 49 6.03 9.66 -11.83
C ASP A 49 4.73 8.96 -11.36
N VAL A 50 4.55 8.83 -10.04
CA VAL A 50 3.35 8.27 -9.40
C VAL A 50 2.53 9.39 -8.78
N LYS A 51 1.28 9.58 -9.23
CA LYS A 51 0.37 10.62 -8.74
C LYS A 51 -0.28 10.21 -7.41
N GLY A 52 0.04 10.92 -6.33
CA GLY A 52 -0.45 10.63 -4.99
C GLY A 52 0.00 9.24 -4.50
N PRO A 53 1.32 8.97 -4.43
CA PRO A 53 1.82 7.67 -3.99
C PRO A 53 1.38 7.43 -2.54
N ASN A 54 0.82 6.26 -2.22
CA ASN A 54 0.25 6.01 -0.89
C ASN A 54 0.70 4.65 -0.34
N GLY A 55 -0.18 3.64 -0.29
CA GLY A 55 0.19 2.30 0.14
C GLY A 55 1.30 1.71 -0.74
N LEU A 56 2.27 1.05 -0.11
CA LEU A 56 3.32 0.31 -0.79
C LEU A 56 3.57 -1.02 -0.08
N CYS A 57 3.89 -2.07 -0.82
CA CYS A 57 4.44 -3.30 -0.27
C CYS A 57 5.22 -4.07 -1.33
N PHE A 58 6.11 -4.95 -0.88
CA PHE A 58 6.82 -5.90 -1.75
C PHE A 58 6.04 -7.21 -1.88
N SER A 59 6.23 -7.92 -2.98
CA SER A 59 5.90 -9.35 -3.07
C SER A 59 6.71 -10.15 -2.04
N PRO A 60 6.30 -11.38 -1.68
CA PRO A 60 6.98 -12.16 -0.65
C PRO A 60 8.43 -12.50 -0.99
N ASP A 61 8.76 -12.58 -2.28
CA ASP A 61 10.11 -12.79 -2.79
C ASP A 61 10.87 -11.48 -3.10
N GLU A 62 10.25 -10.33 -2.79
CA GLU A 62 10.75 -8.97 -3.00
C GLU A 62 11.11 -8.60 -4.44
N LYS A 63 10.68 -9.39 -5.42
CA LYS A 63 10.94 -9.13 -6.84
C LYS A 63 9.96 -8.15 -7.46
N THR A 64 8.82 -7.91 -6.81
CA THR A 64 7.83 -6.92 -7.24
C THR A 64 7.60 -5.91 -6.14
N LEU A 65 7.60 -4.61 -6.49
CA LEU A 65 7.08 -3.55 -5.64
C LEU A 65 5.69 -3.16 -6.15
N TYR A 66 4.71 -3.13 -5.25
CA TYR A 66 3.38 -2.57 -5.49
C TYR A 66 3.28 -1.19 -4.87
N VAL A 67 2.71 -0.23 -5.59
CA VAL A 67 2.42 1.13 -5.08
C VAL A 67 1.02 1.56 -5.52
N VAL A 68 0.25 2.10 -4.59
CA VAL A 68 -1.03 2.75 -4.87
C VAL A 68 -0.80 4.13 -5.46
N GLU A 69 -1.31 4.36 -6.67
CA GLU A 69 -1.39 5.66 -7.33
C GLU A 69 -2.75 6.29 -7.04
N SER A 70 -2.81 7.13 -6.00
CA SER A 70 -4.08 7.61 -5.45
C SER A 70 -4.82 8.61 -6.30
N ARG A 71 -4.09 9.33 -7.14
CA ARG A 71 -4.62 10.39 -8.01
C ARG A 71 -4.51 10.01 -9.50
N ALA A 72 -4.46 8.72 -9.78
CA ALA A 72 -4.64 8.21 -11.13
C ALA A 72 -6.04 8.58 -11.66
N THR A 73 -6.16 8.71 -12.97
CA THR A 73 -7.40 9.10 -13.67
C THR A 73 -7.64 8.14 -14.84
N PRO A 74 -8.87 7.63 -15.04
CA PRO A 74 -10.10 7.98 -14.33
C PRO A 74 -10.26 7.33 -12.95
N ASN A 75 -9.57 6.21 -12.72
CA ASN A 75 -9.71 5.41 -11.50
C ASN A 75 -8.38 5.34 -10.74
N ARG A 76 -8.44 5.02 -9.44
CA ARG A 76 -7.25 4.72 -8.63
C ARG A 76 -6.58 3.46 -9.18
N LEU A 77 -5.25 3.45 -9.26
CA LEU A 77 -4.48 2.30 -9.75
C LEU A 77 -3.60 1.72 -8.64
N ILE A 78 -3.39 0.41 -8.71
CA ILE A 78 -2.25 -0.23 -8.06
C ILE A 78 -1.26 -0.58 -9.17
N LEU A 79 -0.09 0.04 -9.10
CA LEU A 79 1.00 -0.13 -10.03
C LEU A 79 2.00 -1.15 -9.48
N ALA A 80 2.71 -1.83 -10.39
CA ALA A 80 3.75 -2.78 -10.05
C ALA A 80 5.02 -2.53 -10.87
N TRP A 81 6.17 -2.84 -10.26
CA TRP A 81 7.49 -2.79 -10.88
C TRP A 81 8.31 -4.01 -10.50
N ASP A 82 9.21 -4.42 -11.38
CA ASP A 82 10.24 -5.38 -11.06
C ASP A 82 11.36 -4.69 -10.26
N VAL A 83 11.84 -5.36 -9.22
CA VAL A 83 12.85 -4.85 -8.30
C VAL A 83 14.22 -5.41 -8.66
N GLU A 84 15.17 -4.53 -8.95
CA GLU A 84 16.58 -4.86 -9.20
C GLU A 84 17.48 -4.03 -8.27
N GLY A 85 17.79 -4.59 -7.09
CA GLY A 85 18.42 -3.82 -6.01
C GLY A 85 17.53 -2.66 -5.57
N ASN A 86 18.05 -1.43 -5.61
CA ASN A 86 17.28 -0.21 -5.32
C ASN A 86 16.70 0.44 -6.59
N THR A 87 16.68 -0.27 -7.72
CA THR A 87 16.12 0.20 -8.99
C THR A 87 14.81 -0.51 -9.31
N LEU A 88 13.89 0.20 -9.95
CA LEU A 88 12.60 -0.32 -10.37
C LEU A 88 12.48 -0.29 -11.90
N LYS A 89 11.99 -1.38 -12.48
CA LYS A 89 11.80 -1.53 -13.93
C LYS A 89 10.41 -2.05 -14.28
N ASN A 90 10.09 -2.06 -15.57
CA ASN A 90 8.89 -2.70 -16.11
C ASN A 90 7.59 -2.27 -15.40
N LYS A 91 7.39 -0.95 -15.30
CA LYS A 91 6.15 -0.33 -14.78
C LYS A 91 4.94 -0.95 -15.48
N ARG A 92 3.98 -1.44 -14.70
CA ARG A 92 2.73 -2.02 -15.20
C ARG A 92 1.58 -1.72 -14.26
N VAL A 93 0.37 -1.70 -14.80
CA VAL A 93 -0.85 -1.69 -13.99
C VAL A 93 -1.08 -3.11 -13.49
N TYR A 94 -1.06 -3.31 -12.17
CA TYR A 94 -1.46 -4.56 -11.55
C TYR A 94 -2.99 -4.62 -11.39
N LEU A 95 -3.59 -3.51 -10.97
CA LEU A 95 -5.04 -3.40 -10.77
C LEU A 95 -5.53 -2.00 -11.12
N ASP A 96 -6.59 -1.94 -11.93
CA ASP A 96 -7.49 -0.78 -12.01
C ASP A 96 -8.60 -0.98 -10.98
N CYS A 97 -8.73 -0.05 -10.02
CA CYS A 97 -9.66 -0.20 -8.91
C CYS A 97 -11.12 0.06 -9.30
N GLY A 98 -11.40 0.52 -10.52
CA GLY A 98 -12.74 0.90 -10.96
C GLY A 98 -13.34 1.96 -10.03
N ASN A 99 -14.48 1.64 -9.42
CA ASN A 99 -15.17 2.50 -8.45
C ASN A 99 -14.57 2.44 -7.03
N GLY A 100 -13.55 1.62 -6.81
CA GLY A 100 -12.92 1.45 -5.51
C GLY A 100 -11.72 2.35 -5.27
N THR A 101 -11.39 2.53 -4.00
CA THR A 101 -10.37 3.49 -3.56
C THR A 101 -9.33 2.80 -2.68
N ALA A 102 -8.52 1.90 -3.28
CA ALA A 102 -7.44 1.17 -2.61
C ALA A 102 -6.47 2.10 -1.85
N ASP A 103 -6.13 1.86 -0.59
CA ASP A 103 -5.33 2.79 0.23
C ASP A 103 -4.03 2.16 0.75
N GLY A 104 -3.92 1.83 2.03
CA GLY A 104 -2.84 0.98 2.53
C GLY A 104 -2.95 -0.44 1.99
N ILE A 105 -1.81 -1.07 1.69
CA ILE A 105 -1.73 -2.42 1.11
C ILE A 105 -0.70 -3.28 1.85
N ALA A 106 -0.95 -4.59 1.91
CA ALA A 106 -0.02 -5.58 2.42
C ALA A 106 -0.08 -6.85 1.56
N CYS A 107 1.03 -7.58 1.50
CA CYS A 107 1.09 -8.87 0.81
C CYS A 107 1.10 -10.03 1.81
N ASP A 108 0.39 -11.11 1.50
CA ASP A 108 0.51 -12.37 2.24
C ASP A 108 1.59 -13.28 1.63
N ALA A 109 1.94 -14.37 2.32
CA ALA A 109 2.99 -15.29 1.93
C ALA A 109 2.73 -16.03 0.60
N ASP A 110 1.47 -16.10 0.16
CA ASP A 110 1.08 -16.71 -1.12
C ASP A 110 1.11 -15.69 -2.28
N GLY A 111 1.45 -14.43 -1.99
CA GLY A 111 1.53 -13.36 -2.97
C GLY A 111 0.20 -12.65 -3.23
N ASN A 112 -0.83 -12.89 -2.42
CA ASN A 112 -2.08 -12.13 -2.55
C ASN A 112 -1.89 -10.73 -1.96
N LEU A 113 -2.50 -9.75 -2.62
CA LEU A 113 -2.51 -8.36 -2.20
C LEU A 113 -3.78 -8.06 -1.42
N TRP A 114 -3.62 -7.62 -0.17
CA TRP A 114 -4.67 -7.20 0.74
C TRP A 114 -4.70 -5.68 0.76
N CYS A 115 -5.83 -5.10 0.36
CA CYS A 115 -5.96 -3.67 0.13
C CYS A 115 -7.03 -3.07 1.03
N GLY A 116 -6.66 -2.05 1.81
CA GLY A 116 -7.61 -1.18 2.48
C GLY A 116 -8.46 -0.53 1.40
N TRP A 117 -9.77 -0.61 1.57
CA TRP A 117 -10.73 -0.30 0.52
C TRP A 117 -11.92 0.46 1.10
N GLY A 118 -12.56 1.24 0.24
CA GLY A 118 -13.76 1.98 0.57
C GLY A 118 -13.94 3.22 -0.27
N SER A 119 -14.79 4.13 0.23
CA SER A 119 -15.26 5.36 -0.43
C SER A 119 -16.14 5.10 -1.67
N GLY A 120 -17.09 6.02 -1.91
CA GLY A 120 -18.09 5.90 -2.98
C GLY A 120 -19.42 5.32 -2.48
N ASN A 121 -19.40 4.15 -1.86
CA ASN A 121 -20.56 3.57 -1.14
C ASN A 121 -20.12 2.57 -0.06
N GLU A 122 -21.01 2.29 0.90
CA GLU A 122 -20.75 1.42 2.06
C GLU A 122 -20.49 -0.04 1.66
N GLU A 123 -20.97 -0.52 0.51
CA GLU A 123 -20.71 -1.90 0.03
C GLU A 123 -19.25 -2.12 -0.44
N LEU A 124 -18.51 -1.02 -0.62
CA LEU A 124 -17.09 -1.06 -0.93
C LEU A 124 -16.21 -1.08 0.33
N ASP A 125 -16.74 -0.69 1.49
CA ASP A 125 -15.93 -0.45 2.68
C ASP A 125 -15.37 -1.75 3.30
N GLY A 126 -14.07 -1.70 3.62
CA GLY A 126 -13.34 -2.80 4.28
C GLY A 126 -12.06 -3.16 3.56
N VAL A 127 -11.81 -4.45 3.34
CA VAL A 127 -10.59 -4.95 2.68
C VAL A 127 -10.96 -5.77 1.45
N ARG A 128 -10.28 -5.52 0.33
CA ARG A 128 -10.33 -6.35 -0.87
C ARG A 128 -9.04 -7.16 -1.00
N ILE A 129 -9.17 -8.41 -1.42
CA ILE A 129 -8.05 -9.34 -1.56
C ILE A 129 -7.95 -9.76 -3.02
N PHE A 130 -6.78 -9.60 -3.61
CA PHE A 130 -6.49 -9.92 -5.00
C PHE A 130 -5.34 -10.93 -5.07
N ASN A 131 -5.44 -11.91 -5.96
CA ASN A 131 -4.36 -12.89 -6.16
C ASN A 131 -3.19 -12.27 -6.96
N PRO A 132 -2.05 -12.98 -7.15
CA PRO A 132 -0.91 -12.43 -7.89
C PRO A 132 -1.22 -12.00 -9.35
N GLN A 133 -2.33 -12.47 -9.93
CA GLN A 133 -2.79 -12.08 -11.28
C GLN A 133 -3.78 -10.90 -11.27
N GLY A 134 -4.04 -10.28 -10.11
CA GLY A 134 -4.98 -9.16 -9.98
C GLY A 134 -6.45 -9.59 -9.94
N LYS A 135 -6.74 -10.89 -9.83
CA LYS A 135 -8.11 -11.40 -9.70
C LYS A 135 -8.60 -11.20 -8.27
N HIS A 136 -9.78 -10.59 -8.11
CA HIS A 136 -10.46 -10.50 -6.82
C HIS A 136 -10.82 -11.91 -6.30
N ILE A 137 -10.40 -12.21 -5.07
CA ILE A 137 -10.60 -13.52 -4.42
C ILE A 137 -11.27 -13.43 -3.05
N GLY A 138 -11.41 -12.23 -2.48
CA GLY A 138 -12.00 -12.10 -1.14
C GLY A 138 -12.34 -10.68 -0.73
N THR A 139 -13.26 -10.58 0.21
CA THR A 139 -13.70 -9.32 0.83
C THR A 139 -13.88 -9.52 2.32
N ILE A 140 -13.35 -8.58 3.10
CA ILE A 140 -13.76 -8.38 4.50
C ILE A 140 -14.56 -7.09 4.53
N LYS A 141 -15.86 -7.17 4.81
CA LYS A 141 -16.70 -5.96 4.94
C LYS A 141 -16.47 -5.33 6.30
N LEU A 142 -16.34 -4.01 6.32
CA LEU A 142 -16.31 -3.19 7.53
C LEU A 142 -17.41 -2.12 7.42
N PRO A 143 -17.92 -1.58 8.54
CA PRO A 143 -18.92 -0.51 8.52
C PRO A 143 -18.33 0.86 8.13
N GLU A 144 -17.05 0.93 7.80
CA GLU A 144 -16.34 2.16 7.42
C GLU A 144 -15.13 1.83 6.55
N ARG A 145 -14.70 2.80 5.73
CA ARG A 145 -13.50 2.68 4.89
C ARG A 145 -12.28 2.27 5.71
N CYS A 146 -11.57 1.26 5.21
CA CYS A 146 -10.27 0.86 5.73
C CYS A 146 -9.17 1.67 5.04
N ALA A 147 -8.47 2.52 5.79
CA ALA A 147 -7.38 3.33 5.27
C ALA A 147 -6.06 2.55 5.25
N ASN A 148 -5.86 1.61 6.17
CA ASN A 148 -4.63 0.82 6.22
C ASN A 148 -4.84 -0.53 6.91
N LEU A 149 -3.96 -1.48 6.63
CA LEU A 149 -3.95 -2.78 7.27
C LEU A 149 -2.53 -3.33 7.43
N CYS A 150 -2.34 -4.22 8.39
CA CYS A 150 -1.12 -5.00 8.50
C CYS A 150 -1.39 -6.36 9.13
N PHE A 151 -0.55 -7.33 8.78
CA PHE A 151 -0.52 -8.61 9.46
C PHE A 151 0.31 -8.51 10.73
N GLY A 152 -0.18 -9.12 11.80
CA GLY A 152 0.51 -9.25 13.08
C GLY A 152 0.11 -10.53 13.79
N GLY A 153 0.37 -10.57 15.10
CA GLY A 153 0.31 -11.79 15.89
C GLY A 153 1.53 -12.69 15.65
N GLU A 154 1.76 -13.63 16.57
CA GLU A 154 2.94 -14.51 16.57
C GLU A 154 3.10 -15.29 15.26
N GLN A 155 1.98 -15.73 14.68
CA GLN A 155 1.95 -16.50 13.44
C GLN A 155 1.71 -15.62 12.20
N ARG A 156 1.76 -14.28 12.34
CA ARG A 156 1.42 -13.31 11.28
C ARG A 156 0.04 -13.52 10.63
N ASN A 157 -0.89 -14.11 11.38
CA ASN A 157 -2.22 -14.50 10.89
C ASN A 157 -3.35 -13.71 11.56
N ARG A 158 -3.03 -12.62 12.26
CA ARG A 158 -4.01 -11.66 12.75
C ARG A 158 -3.91 -10.40 11.90
N LEU A 159 -4.98 -10.09 11.17
CA LEU A 159 -5.06 -8.86 10.39
C LEU A 159 -5.54 -7.73 11.29
N PHE A 160 -4.81 -6.62 11.33
CA PHE A 160 -5.23 -5.36 11.92
C PHE A 160 -5.64 -4.39 10.81
N MET A 161 -6.74 -3.68 10.99
CA MET A 161 -7.34 -2.80 9.98
C MET A 161 -7.68 -1.46 10.61
N ALA A 162 -6.90 -0.43 10.28
CA ALA A 162 -7.16 0.94 10.68
C ALA A 162 -8.19 1.56 9.74
N SER A 163 -9.38 1.79 10.26
CA SER A 163 -10.54 2.18 9.46
C SER A 163 -11.14 3.41 10.08
N SER A 164 -11.23 4.52 9.33
CA SER A 164 -11.61 5.88 9.75
C SER A 164 -11.60 6.18 11.27
N THR A 165 -12.57 5.69 12.05
CA THR A 165 -12.73 5.94 13.49
C THR A 165 -12.39 4.77 14.43
N SER A 166 -12.09 3.58 13.90
CA SER A 166 -11.86 2.34 14.65
C SER A 166 -10.64 1.55 14.19
N ILE A 167 -10.16 0.66 15.06
CA ILE A 167 -9.25 -0.43 14.68
C ILE A 167 -10.01 -1.76 14.79
N TYR A 168 -10.11 -2.47 13.67
CA TYR A 168 -10.65 -3.83 13.64
C TYR A 168 -9.52 -4.86 13.63
N SER A 169 -9.79 -6.06 14.13
CA SER A 169 -8.88 -7.18 13.95
C SER A 169 -9.62 -8.51 13.85
N LEU A 170 -9.11 -9.43 13.04
CA LEU A 170 -9.59 -10.80 12.99
C LEU A 170 -8.45 -11.77 12.61
N TYR A 171 -8.59 -13.02 13.01
CA TYR A 171 -7.69 -14.09 12.57
C TYR A 171 -8.08 -14.57 11.18
N VAL A 172 -7.10 -14.72 10.30
CA VAL A 172 -7.25 -15.22 8.93
C VAL A 172 -6.46 -16.50 8.76
N ASN A 173 -6.88 -17.35 7.80
CA ASN A 173 -6.10 -18.52 7.39
C ASN A 173 -5.10 -18.16 6.28
N ALA A 174 -4.39 -17.04 6.48
CA ALA A 174 -3.30 -16.55 5.66
C ALA A 174 -2.20 -16.05 6.59
N GLN A 175 -0.96 -15.99 6.10
CA GLN A 175 0.15 -15.41 6.85
C GLN A 175 0.69 -14.19 6.11
N GLY A 176 0.91 -13.09 6.81
CA GLY A 176 1.60 -11.94 6.24
C GLY A 176 2.99 -12.31 5.72
N ALA A 177 3.37 -11.72 4.59
CA ALA A 177 4.71 -11.86 4.03
C ALA A 177 5.76 -11.49 5.09
N LYS A 178 6.82 -12.29 5.19
CA LYS A 178 7.89 -12.04 6.15
C LYS A 178 8.81 -10.98 5.58
N LEU A 179 8.62 -9.73 6.00
CA LEU A 179 9.64 -8.70 5.87
C LEU A 179 10.55 -8.87 7.09
N ILE A 180 11.81 -9.22 6.85
CA ILE A 180 12.79 -9.58 7.89
C ILE A 180 13.10 -8.38 8.78
#